data_AF-A0A7T1MNK0-F1
#
_entry.id   AF-A0A7T1MNK0-F1
#
_cell.length_a   1.000
_cell.length_b   1.000
_cell.length_c   1.000
_cell.angle_alpha   90.00
_cell.angle_beta   90.00
_cell.angle_gamma   90.00
#
_symmetry.space_group_name_H-M   'P 1'
#
loop_
_entity.id
_entity.type
_entity.pdbx_description
1 polymer ?
#
loop_
_entity_poly.entity_id
_entity_poly.type
_entity_poly.pdbx_seq_one_letter_code
_entity_poly.pdbx_strand_id
1 'polypeptide(L)'
;MELDPNASELNILFTFLGRIQQDQALRDQLNEVITAPDVVAIAAAGGFCFKTSTLLDLFERCNEAPLARQGLMDEKLIRVYLQRERLLAA
;
A
#
# COMPACT_ATOMS: atom_id res chain seq x y z
N MET A 1 -2.78 17.61 20.63
CA MET A 1 -3.31 16.52 19.78
C MET A 1 -2.09 15.91 19.12
N GLU A 2 -1.52 14.90 19.77
CA GLU A 2 -0.40 14.16 19.20
C GLU A 2 -0.98 13.34 18.05
N LEU A 3 -0.69 13.74 16.81
CA LEU A 3 -1.02 12.93 15.65
C LEU A 3 -0.19 11.66 15.76
N ASP A 4 -0.83 10.52 16.00
CA ASP A 4 -0.15 9.24 15.98
C ASP A 4 0.68 9.14 14.69
N PRO A 5 2.02 9.01 14.78
CA PRO A 5 2.86 8.96 13.59
C PRO A 5 2.49 7.76 12.69
N ASN A 6 1.93 6.70 13.29
CA ASN A 6 1.36 5.56 12.56
C ASN A 6 0.06 5.91 11.82
N ALA A 7 -0.81 6.75 12.38
CA ALA A 7 -2.01 7.22 11.68
C ALA A 7 -1.63 8.09 10.47
N SER A 8 -0.55 8.87 10.59
CA SER A 8 -0.02 9.67 9.50
C SER A 8 0.57 8.80 8.39
N GLU A 9 1.33 7.77 8.73
CA GLU A 9 1.92 6.85 7.76
C GLU A 9 0.87 5.99 7.03
N LEU A 10 -0.13 5.47 7.76
CA LEU A 10 -1.26 4.75 7.16
C LEU A 10 -2.07 5.63 6.22
N ASN A 11 -2.28 6.90 6.58
CA ASN A 11 -2.99 7.85 5.72
C ASN A 11 -2.22 8.13 4.42
N ILE A 12 -0.88 8.28 4.50
CA ILE A 12 -0.01 8.41 3.32
C ILE A 12 -0.13 7.15 2.44
N LEU A 13 -0.07 5.97 3.04
CA LEU A 13 -0.19 4.70 2.32
C LEU A 13 -1.57 4.59 1.63
N PHE A 14 -2.68 4.86 2.34
CA PHE A 14 -4.00 4.83 1.72
C PHE A 14 -4.17 5.88 0.63
N THR A 15 -3.56 7.05 0.76
CA THR A 15 -3.54 8.07 -0.29
C THR A 15 -2.80 7.55 -1.53
N PHE A 16 -1.65 6.92 -1.34
CA PHE A 16 -0.91 6.26 -2.43
C PHE A 16 -1.77 5.17 -3.10
N LEU A 17 -2.37 4.27 -2.33
CA LEU A 17 -3.21 3.21 -2.88
C LEU A 17 -4.44 3.73 -3.63
N GLY A 18 -5.04 4.84 -3.15
CA GLY A 18 -6.12 5.52 -3.87
C GLY A 18 -5.66 6.09 -5.21
N ARG A 19 -4.42 6.59 -5.28
CA ARG A 19 -3.83 7.13 -6.51
C ARG A 19 -3.59 6.06 -7.57
N ILE A 20 -3.23 4.84 -7.16
CA ILE A 20 -3.16 3.67 -8.06
C ILE A 20 -4.46 3.53 -8.85
N GLN A 21 -5.62 3.87 -8.28
CA GLN A 21 -6.88 3.72 -9.01
C GLN A 21 -7.08 4.70 -10.16
N GLN A 22 -6.45 5.87 -10.07
CA GLN A 22 -6.62 6.96 -11.02
C GLN A 22 -5.45 7.07 -11.99
N ASP A 23 -4.30 6.48 -11.65
CA ASP A 23 -3.06 6.58 -12.39
C ASP A 23 -2.70 5.23 -13.03
N GLN A 24 -3.02 5.10 -14.32
CA GLN A 24 -2.77 3.88 -15.07
C GLN A 24 -1.28 3.60 -15.24
N ALA A 25 -0.46 4.64 -15.42
CA ALA A 25 1.00 4.49 -15.52
C ALA A 25 1.60 3.96 -14.21
N LEU A 26 1.08 4.41 -13.07
CA LEU A 26 1.45 3.86 -11.77
C LEU A 26 1.04 2.40 -11.62
N ARG A 27 -0.15 2.00 -12.12
CA ARG A 27 -0.56 0.58 -12.14
C ARG A 27 0.37 -0.28 -12.98
N ASP A 28 0.72 0.17 -14.18
CA ASP A 28 1.65 -0.56 -15.04
C ASP A 28 3.01 -0.74 -14.35
N GLN A 29 3.57 0.31 -13.75
CA GLN A 29 4.81 0.22 -12.95
C GLN A 29 4.68 -0.74 -11.77
N LEU A 30 3.52 -0.75 -11.10
CA LEU A 30 3.28 -1.65 -9.96
C LEU A 30 3.13 -3.10 -10.40
N ASN A 31 2.61 -3.36 -11.59
CA ASN A 31 2.53 -4.70 -12.17
C ASN A 31 3.89 -5.23 -12.65
N GLU A 32 4.86 -4.35 -12.93
CA GLU A 32 6.23 -4.73 -13.23
C GLU A 32 7.04 -5.10 -11.98
N VAL A 33 6.60 -4.69 -10.78
CA VAL A 33 7.30 -4.99 -9.53
C VAL A 33 6.74 -6.20 -8.79
N ILE A 34 7.63 -6.92 -8.11
CA ILE A 34 7.30 -8.21 -7.50
C ILE A 34 7.24 -8.10 -5.98
N THR A 35 7.87 -7.08 -5.38
CA THR A 35 8.12 -7.05 -3.93
C THR A 35 7.62 -5.76 -3.25
N ALA A 36 7.24 -5.87 -1.97
CA ALA A 36 6.83 -4.74 -1.14
C ALA A 36 7.85 -3.58 -1.06
N PRO A 37 9.19 -3.82 -0.97
CA PRO A 37 10.15 -2.72 -0.98
C PRO A 37 10.20 -1.96 -2.33
N ASP A 38 9.96 -2.63 -3.46
CA ASP A 38 9.86 -1.94 -4.75
C ASP A 38 8.65 -1.00 -4.80
N VAL A 39 7.50 -1.45 -4.27
CA VAL A 39 6.29 -0.60 -4.13
C VAL A 39 6.59 0.65 -3.30
N VAL A 40 7.33 0.51 -2.21
CA VAL A 40 7.74 1.62 -1.34
C VAL A 40 8.68 2.58 -2.09
N ALA A 41 9.60 2.05 -2.90
CA ALA A 41 10.48 2.87 -3.73
C ALA A 41 9.70 3.67 -4.79
N ILE A 42 8.72 3.06 -5.45
CA ILE A 42 7.82 3.73 -6.40
C ILE A 42 7.00 4.81 -5.69
N ALA A 43 6.43 4.48 -4.52
CA ALA A 43 5.67 5.43 -3.71
C ALA A 43 6.52 6.63 -3.29
N ALA A 44 7.76 6.39 -2.86
CA ALA A 44 8.71 7.44 -2.48
C ALA A 44 9.06 8.36 -3.66
N ALA A 45 9.23 7.80 -4.88
CA ALA A 45 9.41 8.60 -6.09
C ALA A 45 8.19 9.50 -6.40
N GLY A 46 6.99 9.07 -6.01
CA GLY A 46 5.75 9.84 -6.09
C GLY A 46 5.51 10.81 -4.92
N GLY A 47 6.44 10.91 -3.96
CA GLY A 47 6.32 11.78 -2.77
C GLY A 47 5.58 11.15 -1.59
N PHE A 48 5.31 9.84 -1.62
CA PHE A 48 4.66 9.10 -0.54
C PHE A 48 5.69 8.31 0.25
N CYS A 49 5.98 8.74 1.48
CA CYS A 49 6.92 8.06 2.36
C CYS A 49 6.17 7.21 3.39
N PHE A 50 6.30 5.89 3.29
CA PHE A 50 5.85 4.92 4.29
C PHE A 50 6.82 3.75 4.38
N LYS A 51 6.81 3.03 5.50
CA LYS A 51 7.69 1.87 5.69
C LYS A 51 7.15 0.63 4.97
N THR A 52 8.07 -0.19 4.47
CA THR A 52 7.75 -1.52 3.93
C THR A 52 7.04 -2.40 4.95
N SER A 53 7.42 -2.30 6.24
CA SER A 53 6.76 -3.04 7.32
C SER A 53 5.28 -2.71 7.42
N THR A 54 4.90 -1.45 7.24
CA THR A 54 3.50 -1.00 7.32
C THR A 54 2.66 -1.56 6.18
N LEU A 55 3.24 -1.63 4.98
CA LEU A 55 2.59 -2.27 3.84
C LEU A 55 2.42 -3.79 4.07
N LEU A 56 3.44 -4.46 4.63
CA LEU A 56 3.38 -5.88 4.95
C LEU A 56 2.36 -6.19 6.04
N ASP A 57 2.32 -5.40 7.11
CA ASP A 57 1.32 -5.50 8.19
C ASP A 57 -0.10 -5.42 7.63
N LEU A 58 -0.34 -4.53 6.66
CA LEU A 58 -1.64 -4.43 6.00
C LEU A 58 -1.96 -5.67 5.16
N PHE A 59 -1.00 -6.22 4.43
CA PHE A 59 -1.22 -7.49 3.72
C PHE A 59 -1.50 -8.65 4.67
N GLU A 60 -0.84 -8.71 5.83
CA GLU A 60 -1.14 -9.69 6.88
C GLU A 60 -2.55 -9.52 7.44
N ARG A 61 -2.95 -8.29 7.78
CA ARG A 61 -4.31 -7.96 8.24
C ARG A 61 -5.40 -8.24 7.20
N CYS A 62 -5.08 -8.11 5.91
CA CYS A 62 -5.97 -8.46 4.80
C CYS A 62 -5.94 -9.95 4.45
N ASN A 63 -5.15 -10.78 5.15
CA ASN A 63 -4.92 -12.19 4.87
C ASN A 63 -4.36 -12.47 3.46
N GLU A 64 -3.67 -11.48 2.87
CA GLU A 64 -3.02 -11.56 1.56
C GLU A 64 -1.52 -11.89 1.67
N ALA A 65 -0.97 -11.99 2.88
CA ALA A 65 0.43 -12.30 3.15
C ALA A 65 1.01 -13.55 2.46
N PRO A 66 0.30 -14.71 2.36
CA PRO A 66 0.82 -15.83 1.60
C PRO A 66 0.85 -15.57 0.07
N LEU A 67 0.02 -14.64 -0.43
CA LEU A 67 -0.05 -14.24 -1.83
C LEU A 67 0.87 -13.07 -2.17
N ALA A 68 1.28 -12.24 -1.20
CA ALA A 68 2.20 -11.11 -1.41
C ALA A 68 3.64 -11.55 -1.73
N ARG A 69 3.98 -12.81 -1.48
CA ARG A 69 5.30 -13.40 -1.83
C ARG A 69 5.44 -13.78 -3.31
N GLN A 70 4.36 -13.79 -4.09
CA GLN A 70 4.37 -14.07 -5.52
C GLN A 70 3.54 -13.01 -6.26
N GLY A 71 4.22 -12.06 -6.91
CA GLY A 71 3.61 -11.07 -7.78
C GLY A 71 2.65 -10.12 -7.05
N LEU A 72 3.15 -8.96 -6.66
CA LEU A 72 2.37 -7.94 -5.99
C LEU A 72 1.53 -7.18 -7.04
N MET A 73 0.43 -7.79 -7.47
CA MET A 73 -0.46 -7.23 -8.51
C MET A 73 -1.24 -6.01 -7.99
N ASP A 74 -1.51 -5.05 -8.87
CA ASP A 74 -2.27 -3.83 -8.55
C ASP A 74 -3.65 -4.15 -7.94
N GLU A 75 -4.28 -5.26 -8.36
CA GLU A 75 -5.52 -5.76 -7.78
C GLU A 75 -5.44 -6.01 -6.26
N LYS A 76 -4.30 -6.49 -5.75
CA LYS A 76 -4.10 -6.74 -4.30
C LYS A 76 -4.03 -5.42 -3.54
N LEU A 77 -3.24 -4.47 -4.06
CA LEU A 77 -3.12 -3.12 -3.51
C LEU A 77 -4.47 -2.40 -3.47
N ILE A 78 -5.29 -2.57 -4.51
CA ILE A 78 -6.65 -2.03 -4.57
C ILE A 78 -7.55 -2.72 -3.53
N ARG A 79 -7.49 -4.05 -3.37
CA ARG A 79 -8.25 -4.78 -2.33
C ARG A 79 -7.94 -4.30 -0.92
N VAL A 80 -6.66 -4.07 -0.61
CA VAL A 80 -6.25 -3.47 0.68
C VAL A 80 -6.86 -2.08 0.86
N TYR A 81 -6.84 -1.23 -0.17
CA TYR A 81 -7.46 0.10 -0.12
C TYR A 81 -8.98 0.07 0.08
N LEU A 82 -9.68 -0.89 -0.52
CA LEU A 82 -11.11 -1.06 -0.32
C LEU A 82 -11.45 -1.42 1.13
N GLN A 83 -10.53 -2.05 1.84
CA GLN A 83 -10.68 -2.36 3.26
C GLN A 83 -10.20 -1.24 4.20
N ARG A 84 -9.80 -0.07 3.68
CA ARG A 84 -9.24 1.03 4.50
C ARG A 84 -10.10 1.42 5.70
N GLU A 85 -11.42 1.46 5.56
CA GLU A 85 -12.32 1.82 6.66
C GLU A 85 -12.28 0.79 7.79
N ARG A 86 -12.18 -0.50 7.44
CA ARG A 86 -11.99 -1.59 8.40
C ARG A 86 -10.61 -1.53 9.06
N LEU A 87 -9.58 -1.18 8.28
CA LEU A 87 -8.19 -1.14 8.73
C LEU A 87 -7.87 0.09 9.58
N LEU A 88 -8.58 1.21 9.38
CA LEU A 88 -8.48 2.43 10.19
C LEU A 88 -9.29 2.32 11.49
N ALA A 89 -10.28 1.43 11.55
CA ALA A 89 -11.11 1.20 12.73
C ALA A 89 -10.58 0.12 13.69
N ALA A 90 -9.43 -0.52 13.37
CA ALA A 90 -8.86 -1.67 14.06
C ALA A 90 -7.47 -1.39 14.65
#